data_AF-A0A1V5Q703-F1
#
_entry.id   AF-A0A1V5Q703-F1
#
_cell.length_a   1.000
_cell.length_b   1.000
_cell.length_c   1.000
_cell.angle_alpha   90.00
_cell.angle_beta   90.00
_cell.angle_gamma   90.00
#
_symmetry.space_group_name_H-M   'P 1'
#
loop_
_entity.id
_entity.type
_entity.pdbx_description
1 polymer ?
#
loop_
_entity_poly.entity_id
_entity_poly.type
_entity_poly.pdbx_seq_one_letter_code
_entity_poly.pdbx_strand_id
1 'polypeptide(L)'
;MLRKLLYVAACMAMAVAMVGCEGSDDSGPSIGSRGDGGGFLWKPLGEHSRKLVILLPSQYRGKVASVHVANSNGDVLEVGVFTIIANGNRPHYRFSKAGASYGNDLYAVADMNSGDTVHWPIPRGGTRTEY
;
A
#
# COMPACT_ATOMS: atom_id res chain seq x y z
N MET A 1 -20.72 0.21 -50.22
CA MET A 1 -21.68 0.25 -49.10
C MET A 1 -20.96 -0.38 -47.89
N LEU A 2 -20.28 0.35 -46.99
CA LEU A 2 -20.75 1.16 -45.84
C LEU A 2 -21.48 0.28 -44.80
N ARG A 3 -21.17 0.12 -43.50
CA ARG A 3 -20.35 0.80 -42.45
C ARG A 3 -20.13 -0.23 -41.29
N LYS A 4 -18.92 -0.37 -40.72
CA LYS A 4 -18.46 0.11 -39.38
C LYS A 4 -19.35 -0.24 -38.16
N LEU A 5 -18.78 -0.86 -37.13
CA LEU A 5 -18.37 -0.17 -35.88
C LEU A 5 -17.57 -1.09 -34.94
N LEU A 6 -16.35 -0.65 -34.56
CA LEU A 6 -15.58 -1.08 -33.38
C LEU A 6 -16.00 -0.23 -32.17
N TYR A 7 -15.96 -0.79 -30.96
CA TYR A 7 -15.92 -0.06 -29.68
C TYR A 7 -14.50 -0.25 -29.09
N VAL A 8 -13.56 0.65 -29.35
CA VAL A 8 -13.15 1.82 -28.53
C VAL A 8 -12.44 1.41 -27.22
N ALA A 9 -11.11 1.53 -27.28
CA ALA A 9 -10.20 1.54 -26.15
C ALA A 9 -10.39 2.82 -25.31
N ALA A 10 -10.30 2.68 -23.99
CA ALA A 10 -10.13 3.80 -23.08
C ALA A 10 -8.76 3.68 -22.39
N CYS A 11 -7.79 4.38 -22.97
CA CYS A 11 -6.50 4.70 -22.38
C CYS A 11 -6.75 5.84 -21.37
N MET A 12 -6.57 5.60 -20.08
CA MET A 12 -6.68 6.67 -19.08
C MET A 12 -5.27 7.18 -18.77
N ALA A 13 -4.87 8.21 -19.51
CA ALA A 13 -3.73 9.04 -19.15
C ALA A 13 -4.12 9.93 -17.96
N MET A 14 -3.31 9.94 -16.91
CA MET A 14 -3.39 10.96 -15.88
C MET A 14 -2.02 11.64 -15.79
N ALA A 15 -1.95 12.81 -16.42
CA ALA A 15 -0.86 13.76 -16.24
C ALA A 15 -1.29 14.77 -15.17
N VAL A 16 -0.50 14.95 -14.13
CA VAL A 16 -0.63 16.07 -13.19
C VAL A 16 0.69 16.83 -13.21
N ALA A 17 0.65 18.07 -13.72
CA ALA A 17 1.76 19.01 -13.69
C ALA A 17 1.70 19.82 -12.40
N MET A 18 2.76 19.79 -11.60
CA MET A 18 3.03 20.79 -10.55
C MET A 18 4.48 21.25 -10.63
N VAL A 19 4.65 22.56 -10.71
CA VAL A 19 5.91 23.30 -10.61
C VAL A 19 6.47 23.20 -9.19
N GLY A 20 7.74 22.80 -9.07
CA GLY A 20 8.49 22.85 -7.81
C GLY A 20 9.85 22.14 -7.93
N CYS A 21 10.92 22.92 -7.81
CA CYS A 21 12.37 22.64 -7.75
C CYS A 21 12.90 21.20 -7.97
N GLU A 22 13.89 21.12 -8.87
CA GLU A 22 14.88 20.06 -9.09
C GLU A 22 14.99 19.02 -7.97
N GLY A 23 14.49 17.82 -8.25
CA GLY A 23 14.72 16.63 -7.45
C GLY A 23 14.78 15.44 -8.40
N SER A 24 16.00 14.95 -8.59
CA SER A 24 16.41 13.74 -9.30
C SER A 24 15.28 12.82 -9.80
N ASP A 25 15.20 12.66 -11.13
CA ASP A 25 14.37 11.68 -11.83
C ASP A 25 14.83 10.24 -11.48
N ASP A 26 14.53 9.78 -10.27
CA ASP A 26 14.55 8.37 -9.94
C ASP A 26 13.24 7.79 -10.50
N SER A 27 13.27 7.35 -11.75
CA SER A 27 12.14 6.75 -12.48
C SER A 27 11.81 5.34 -11.96
N GLY A 28 11.90 5.13 -10.65
CA GLY A 28 11.26 4.01 -9.98
C GLY A 28 9.75 4.21 -9.98
N PRO A 29 8.95 3.12 -9.95
CA PRO A 29 7.52 3.26 -9.79
C PRO A 29 7.22 3.99 -8.48
N SER A 30 6.59 5.17 -8.61
CA SER A 30 6.19 5.98 -7.47
C SER A 30 5.12 5.22 -6.68
N ILE A 31 5.48 4.73 -5.49
CA ILE A 31 4.58 3.96 -4.62
C ILE A 31 3.73 4.85 -3.68
N GLY A 32 3.55 6.11 -4.09
CA GLY A 32 2.78 7.11 -3.35
C GLY A 32 3.59 7.88 -2.32
N SER A 33 2.90 8.78 -1.62
CA SER A 33 3.51 9.59 -0.57
C SER A 33 3.88 8.75 0.65
N ARG A 34 4.89 9.17 1.40
CA ARG A 34 5.19 8.52 2.68
C ARG A 34 4.06 8.76 3.67
N GLY A 35 3.61 7.69 4.30
CA GLY A 35 2.56 7.76 5.31
C GLY A 35 3.03 8.44 6.57
N ASP A 36 2.15 9.26 7.12
CA ASP A 36 2.41 9.95 8.36
C ASP A 36 2.56 8.94 9.50
N GLY A 37 3.56 9.17 10.35
CA GLY A 37 3.69 8.48 11.63
C GLY A 37 2.42 8.69 12.46
N GLY A 38 2.08 7.71 13.30
CA GLY A 38 0.79 7.74 14.00
C GLY A 38 0.38 6.40 14.59
N GLY A 39 1.35 5.54 14.87
CA GLY A 39 1.10 4.16 15.19
C GLY A 39 0.75 3.38 13.94
N PHE A 40 1.55 3.49 12.88
CA PHE A 40 1.58 2.41 11.89
C PHE A 40 2.24 1.19 12.55
N LEU A 41 1.77 -0.01 12.24
CA LEU A 41 2.41 -1.24 12.72
C LEU A 41 2.39 -2.33 11.66
N TRP A 42 3.60 -2.77 11.31
CA TRP A 42 3.87 -4.07 10.71
C TRP A 42 4.10 -5.09 11.83
N LYS A 43 3.10 -5.96 12.09
CA LYS A 43 3.23 -7.09 13.02
C LYS A 43 3.54 -8.35 12.20
N PRO A 44 4.82 -8.76 12.07
CA PRO A 44 5.23 -9.83 11.15
C PRO A 44 4.62 -11.19 11.49
N LEU A 45 4.31 -11.41 12.77
CA LEU A 45 3.66 -12.60 13.29
C LEU A 45 2.48 -12.17 14.17
N GLY A 46 1.28 -12.30 13.64
CA GLY A 46 0.02 -12.14 14.37
C GLY A 46 -0.11 -13.15 15.51
N GLU A 47 -0.86 -12.79 16.55
CA GLU A 47 -0.92 -13.54 17.80
C GLU A 47 -1.37 -14.99 17.60
N HIS A 48 -2.50 -15.16 16.91
CA HIS A 48 -3.14 -16.46 16.73
C HIS A 48 -2.79 -17.11 15.39
N SER A 49 -2.73 -16.31 14.32
CA SER A 49 -2.51 -16.83 12.97
C SER A 49 -1.04 -17.07 12.65
N ARG A 50 -0.12 -16.46 13.40
CA ARG A 50 1.33 -16.42 13.09
C ARG A 50 1.61 -15.87 11.67
N LYS A 51 0.67 -15.11 11.11
CA LYS A 51 0.73 -14.45 9.80
C LYS A 51 0.83 -12.95 9.97
N LEU A 52 1.29 -12.24 8.93
CA LEU A 52 1.39 -10.79 8.94
C LEU A 52 0.04 -10.13 9.23
N VAL A 53 0.08 -9.12 10.10
CA VAL A 53 -1.01 -8.17 10.31
C VAL A 53 -0.45 -6.76 10.18
N ILE A 54 -1.05 -5.97 9.31
CA ILE A 54 -0.77 -4.54 9.18
C ILE A 54 -1.89 -3.77 9.86
N LEU A 55 -1.51 -2.86 10.75
CA LEU A 55 -2.44 -1.98 11.45
C LEU A 55 -2.13 -0.55 11.04
N LEU A 56 -3.08 0.06 10.33
CA LEU A 56 -2.91 1.44 9.90
C LEU A 56 -3.15 2.41 11.08
N PRO A 57 -2.56 3.61 11.02
CA PRO A 57 -2.92 4.70 11.93
C PRO A 57 -4.43 5.03 11.87
N SER A 58 -4.98 5.54 12.96
CA SER A 58 -6.44 5.78 13.07
C SER A 58 -6.95 6.87 12.12
N GLN A 59 -6.09 7.80 11.69
CA GLN A 59 -6.47 8.84 10.71
C GLN A 59 -6.86 8.30 9.33
N TYR A 60 -6.50 7.05 9.02
CA TYR A 60 -6.84 6.36 7.76
C TYR A 60 -8.15 5.57 7.84
N ARG A 61 -8.80 5.50 9.02
CA ARG A 61 -10.07 4.80 9.19
C ARG A 61 -11.14 5.34 8.25
N GLY A 62 -11.75 4.45 7.47
CA GLY A 62 -12.81 4.79 6.51
C GLY A 62 -12.33 5.50 5.24
N LYS A 63 -11.01 5.69 5.08
CA LYS A 63 -10.43 6.38 3.92
C LYS A 63 -9.65 5.47 2.97
N VAL A 64 -9.45 4.20 3.35
CA VAL A 64 -8.61 3.24 2.63
C VAL A 64 -9.49 2.25 1.87
N ALA A 65 -9.20 2.08 0.59
CA ALA A 65 -9.81 1.10 -0.29
C ALA A 65 -9.16 -0.29 -0.11
N SER A 66 -7.82 -0.34 -0.17
CA SER A 66 -7.04 -1.58 -0.01
C SER A 66 -5.70 -1.33 0.68
N VAL A 67 -5.11 -2.40 1.21
CA VAL A 67 -3.73 -2.40 1.69
C VAL A 67 -3.00 -3.56 1.04
N HIS A 68 -1.80 -3.33 0.55
CA HIS A 68 -1.00 -4.36 -0.09
C HIS A 68 0.47 -4.29 0.36
N VAL A 69 1.18 -5.41 0.19
CA VAL A 69 2.63 -5.48 0.33
C VAL A 69 3.25 -5.38 -1.05
N ALA A 70 4.27 -4.56 -1.20
CA ALA A 70 5.05 -4.44 -2.43
C ALA A 70 6.55 -4.67 -2.19
N ASN A 71 7.26 -5.09 -3.23
CA ASN A 71 8.73 -5.18 -3.21
C ASN A 71 9.39 -3.81 -3.47
N SER A 72 10.73 -3.76 -3.47
CA SER A 72 11.50 -2.54 -3.74
C SER A 72 11.27 -1.96 -5.15
N ASN A 73 10.80 -2.78 -6.09
CA ASN A 73 10.43 -2.36 -7.44
C ASN A 73 8.97 -1.90 -7.53
N GLY A 74 8.24 -1.79 -6.42
CA GLY A 74 6.82 -1.42 -6.42
C GLY A 74 5.86 -2.51 -6.91
N ASP A 75 6.34 -3.72 -7.19
CA ASP A 75 5.45 -4.82 -7.59
C ASP A 75 4.61 -5.29 -6.41
N VAL A 76 3.31 -5.44 -6.62
CA VAL A 76 2.39 -5.96 -5.61
C VAL A 76 2.66 -7.45 -5.37
N LEU A 77 3.04 -7.80 -4.14
CA LEU A 77 3.26 -9.18 -3.70
C LEU A 77 1.98 -9.83 -3.17
N GLU A 78 1.16 -9.07 -2.44
CA GLU A 78 -0.12 -9.54 -1.90
C GLU A 78 -1.01 -8.38 -1.46
N VAL A 79 -2.32 -8.49 -1.72
CA VAL A 79 -3.33 -7.59 -1.16
C VAL A 79 -3.90 -8.19 0.12
N GLY A 80 -3.88 -7.41 1.19
CA GLY A 80 -4.39 -7.79 2.50
C GLY A 80 -5.91 -7.71 2.58
N VAL A 81 -6.49 -8.54 3.45
CA VAL A 81 -7.93 -8.56 3.72
C VAL A 81 -8.21 -7.70 4.95
N PHE A 82 -9.09 -6.71 4.81
CA PHE A 82 -9.61 -5.97 5.95
C PHE A 82 -10.38 -6.91 6.88
N THR A 83 -10.16 -6.79 8.19
CA THR A 83 -10.80 -7.69 9.17
C THR A 83 -11.57 -6.96 10.25
N ILE A 84 -11.00 -5.94 10.86
CA ILE A 84 -11.62 -5.25 12.00
C ILE A 84 -11.00 -3.86 12.19
N ILE A 85 -11.69 -3.02 12.97
CA ILE A 85 -11.14 -1.81 13.57
C ILE A 85 -10.95 -2.07 15.07
N ALA A 86 -9.72 -1.99 15.57
CA ALA A 86 -9.43 -2.22 16.99
C ALA A 86 -8.20 -1.41 17.45
N ASN A 87 -7.75 -1.61 18.68
CA ASN A 87 -6.50 -1.05 19.21
C ASN A 87 -6.36 0.47 19.00
N GLY A 88 -7.38 1.25 19.39
CA GLY A 88 -7.39 2.70 19.22
C GLY A 88 -7.93 3.14 17.85
N ASN A 89 -9.01 2.52 17.37
CA ASN A 89 -9.66 2.83 16.08
C ASN A 89 -8.79 2.62 14.84
N ARG A 90 -7.88 1.64 14.90
CA ARG A 90 -6.94 1.31 13.83
C ARG A 90 -7.51 0.21 12.92
N PRO A 91 -7.57 0.43 11.61
CA PRO A 91 -7.92 -0.62 10.64
C PRO A 91 -6.87 -1.74 10.63
N HIS A 92 -7.32 -2.99 10.71
CA HIS A 92 -6.46 -4.17 10.67
C HIS A 92 -6.62 -4.93 9.35
N TYR A 93 -5.50 -5.17 8.67
CA TYR A 93 -5.41 -5.96 7.45
C TYR A 93 -4.59 -7.21 7.71
N ARG A 94 -5.11 -8.36 7.29
CA ARG A 94 -4.46 -9.67 7.46
C ARG A 94 -4.02 -10.23 6.13
N PHE A 95 -2.92 -10.98 6.19
CA PHE A 95 -2.28 -11.57 5.04
C PHE A 95 -2.14 -13.09 5.21
N SER A 96 -1.88 -13.78 4.11
CA SER A 96 -1.82 -15.23 4.05
C SER A 96 -0.49 -15.81 4.56
N LYS A 97 0.60 -15.02 4.53
CA LYS A 97 1.95 -15.43 4.93
C LYS A 97 2.45 -14.66 6.17
N ALA A 98 3.48 -15.19 6.82
CA ALA A 98 4.24 -14.45 7.82
C ALA A 98 5.03 -13.31 7.16
N GLY A 99 5.30 -12.24 7.90
CA GLY A 99 6.05 -11.09 7.39
C GLY A 99 7.41 -11.47 6.80
N ALA A 100 8.12 -12.43 7.42
CA ALA A 100 9.42 -12.91 6.96
C ALA A 100 9.37 -13.56 5.57
N SER A 101 8.23 -14.15 5.19
CA SER A 101 8.06 -14.83 3.90
C SER A 101 7.96 -13.88 2.71
N TYR A 102 7.80 -12.57 2.94
CA TYR A 102 7.82 -11.56 1.87
C TYR A 102 9.24 -11.06 1.56
N GLY A 103 10.21 -11.27 2.45
CA GLY A 103 11.60 -10.83 2.26
C GLY A 103 11.92 -9.51 2.98
N ASN A 104 12.76 -8.70 2.34
CA ASN A 104 13.32 -7.44 2.86
C ASN A 104 13.08 -6.31 1.85
N ASP A 105 13.35 -5.08 2.26
CA ASP A 105 13.22 -3.88 1.42
C ASP A 105 11.83 -3.78 0.77
N LEU A 106 10.83 -3.94 1.63
CA LEU A 106 9.41 -3.99 1.26
C LEU A 106 8.75 -2.63 1.50
N TYR A 107 7.55 -2.49 0.96
CA TYR A 107 6.62 -1.44 1.32
C TYR A 107 5.29 -2.03 1.77
N ALA A 108 4.71 -1.44 2.82
CA ALA A 108 3.30 -1.55 3.10
C ALA A 108 2.59 -0.35 2.47
N VAL A 109 1.60 -0.58 1.63
CA VAL A 109 0.94 0.48 0.86
C VAL A 109 -0.55 0.46 1.17
N ALA A 110 -1.11 1.63 1.41
CA ALA A 110 -2.54 1.86 1.51
C ALA A 110 -3.01 2.64 0.27
N ASP A 111 -3.92 2.04 -0.48
CA ASP A 111 -4.62 2.68 -1.59
C ASP A 111 -5.84 3.39 -1.02
N MET A 112 -5.94 4.70 -1.22
CA MET A 112 -6.97 5.54 -0.64
C MET A 112 -8.22 5.54 -1.52
N ASN A 113 -9.40 5.73 -0.90
CA ASN A 113 -10.65 5.91 -1.63
C ASN A 113 -10.64 7.14 -2.56
N SER A 114 -9.74 8.10 -2.32
CA SER A 114 -9.51 9.26 -3.21
C SER A 114 -8.76 8.92 -4.50
N GLY A 115 -8.11 7.75 -4.56
CA GLY A 115 -7.21 7.36 -5.65
C GLY A 115 -5.72 7.61 -5.34
N ASP A 116 -5.41 8.30 -4.25
CA ASP A 116 -4.02 8.49 -3.80
C ASP A 116 -3.45 7.23 -3.16
N THR A 117 -2.13 7.13 -3.11
CA THR A 117 -1.42 6.05 -2.41
C THR A 117 -0.51 6.58 -1.32
N VAL A 118 -0.45 5.83 -0.23
CA VAL A 118 0.39 6.14 0.92
C VAL A 118 1.18 4.90 1.32
N HIS A 119 2.48 5.02 1.58
CA HIS A 119 3.33 3.87 1.91
C HIS A 119 4.17 4.04 3.17
N TRP A 120 4.58 2.90 3.73
CA TRP A 120 5.56 2.79 4.80
C TRP A 120 6.68 1.81 4.40
N PRO A 121 7.96 2.20 4.49
CA PRO A 121 9.06 1.30 4.19
C PRO A 121 9.19 0.23 5.28
N ILE A 122 9.53 -0.99 4.88
CA ILE A 122 9.67 -2.15 5.75
C ILE A 122 11.01 -2.81 5.42
N PRO A 123 12.10 -2.41 6.09
CA PRO A 123 13.45 -2.89 5.75
C PRO A 123 13.60 -4.41 5.91
N ARG A 124 12.92 -4.99 6.89
CA ARG A 124 12.97 -6.44 7.18
C ARG A 124 11.58 -6.98 7.46
N GLY A 125 11.02 -7.75 6.53
CA GLY A 125 9.67 -8.30 6.66
C GLY A 125 9.48 -9.19 7.88
N GLY A 126 10.54 -9.87 8.35
CA GLY A 126 10.50 -10.69 9.56
C GLY A 126 10.53 -9.91 10.88
N THR A 127 10.68 -8.59 10.84
CA THR A 127 10.87 -7.73 12.02
C THR A 127 9.70 -6.79 12.20
N ARG A 128 9.31 -6.57 13.45
CA ARG A 128 8.30 -5.56 13.81
C ARG A 128 8.80 -4.18 13.38
N THR A 129 7.96 -3.46 12.64
CA THR A 129 8.25 -2.09 12.18
C THR A 129 7.10 -1.16 12.57
N GLU A 130 7.43 0.01 13.08
CA GLU A 130 6.49 1.01 13.60
C GLU A 130 6.88 2.42 13.14
N TYR A 131 5.88 3.26 12.90
CA TYR A 131 6.02 4.69 12.59
C TYR A 131 4.99 5.54 13.33
#